data_AF-A0A4P5XA41-F1
#
_entry.id   AF-A0A4P5XA41-F1
#
_cell.length_a   1.000
_cell.length_b   1.000
_cell.length_c   1.000
_cell.angle_alpha   90.00
_cell.angle_beta   90.00
_cell.angle_gamma   90.00
#
_symmetry.space_group_name_H-M   'P 1'
#
loop_
_entity.id
_entity.type
_entity.pdbx_description
1 polymer ?
#
loop_
_entity_poly.entity_id
_entity_poly.type
_entity_poly.pdbx_seq_one_letter_code
_entity_poly.pdbx_strand_id
1 'polypeptide(L)'
;MNSVRGVSTCHRPARLIGLAAAVCFGGSLVSASAAPDPAPAAGSAAVKPAAPAAKVTEHGRWVIGADYGKDGGLLLTVGGESLLYRPGDATLWNGDGTRIGDLVGHPTSVWAARISQDGSRAATAGYDGLVKVWDVATRASKHDLKKHKGWCRTLDFSPDGTLLATGGEDGNVVLWDPAAGTEVKTIAAGPSGISAVAFSPDGALLATGGGDTVVTLWDVATGSEKAKLEGHGGPVWSIRFSPDGATLASGAADRTVRLWTVADGKPAATLEGHADWVTSLDFSADGSRLVSGGIDGSVKLWDVKAKGEQEGPEKAKSSVWAVRFAPGGKSILIGTHAGAVVTATPAPKLLPPPPPKPTPPPPPPSPPAPPQAAAAEGLALKPTEFKSAAGATATIADDASVLVGGPLAKDTYTVKTVLPADGAVKAFVLEALPDGSLPKQGPGRAENGNFVISTFGATFTEPAKEGPGTAIRFTGALADFAQDKYNAEGMLDADVNTGWAIDPEVGKPHVVRFTLAPDVKLPAGATVTFTMDQQYSDGRHTVGKFRLRAVKQ
;
A
#
# COMPACT_ATOMS: atom_id res chain seq x y z
N MET A 1 45.08 -65.92 -11.83
CA MET A 1 43.89 -66.55 -12.45
C MET A 1 42.96 -65.40 -12.84
N ASN A 2 42.88 -65.05 -14.13
CA ASN A 2 41.94 -65.55 -15.14
C ASN A 2 40.47 -65.21 -14.83
N SER A 3 39.58 -64.83 -15.77
CA SER A 3 39.70 -64.34 -17.17
C SER A 3 38.30 -64.00 -17.75
N VAL A 4 38.19 -62.98 -18.63
CA VAL A 4 37.34 -62.85 -19.88
C VAL A 4 36.03 -63.68 -19.98
N ARG A 5 34.80 -63.19 -20.30
CA ARG A 5 34.23 -62.10 -21.19
C ARG A 5 32.80 -61.70 -20.69
N GLY A 6 31.95 -60.88 -21.32
CA GLY A 6 31.95 -60.03 -22.54
C GLY A 6 30.80 -58.98 -22.49
N VAL A 7 30.88 -57.80 -23.16
CA VAL A 7 30.52 -57.52 -24.59
C VAL A 7 28.99 -57.67 -24.84
N SER A 8 28.18 -56.74 -25.37
CA SER A 8 28.33 -55.41 -26.05
C SER A 8 27.03 -54.56 -25.80
N THR A 9 26.74 -53.33 -26.28
CA THR A 9 27.12 -52.57 -27.49
C THR A 9 26.84 -51.05 -27.35
N CYS A 10 27.66 -50.21 -27.99
CA CYS A 10 27.38 -48.98 -28.78
C CYS A 10 26.21 -47.99 -28.47
N HIS A 11 26.31 -46.66 -28.71
CA HIS A 11 27.44 -45.74 -28.95
C HIS A 11 26.96 -44.25 -28.87
N ARG A 12 27.86 -43.33 -28.47
CA ARG A 12 27.82 -41.86 -28.75
C ARG A 12 28.46 -41.60 -30.15
N PRO A 13 28.47 -40.40 -30.80
CA PRO A 13 28.51 -39.00 -30.30
C PRO A 13 27.48 -38.06 -30.99
N ALA A 14 27.30 -36.74 -30.76
CA ALA A 14 28.06 -35.61 -30.18
C ALA A 14 28.94 -34.74 -31.13
N ARG A 15 28.51 -33.46 -31.26
CA ARG A 15 29.28 -32.19 -31.38
C ARG A 15 29.69 -31.55 -32.75
N LEU A 16 29.32 -30.25 -32.83
CA LEU A 16 30.10 -29.03 -33.20
C LEU A 16 30.14 -28.45 -34.64
N ILE A 17 29.79 -27.14 -34.69
CA ILE A 17 30.29 -26.00 -35.54
C ILE A 17 29.92 -25.95 -37.04
N GLY A 18 29.47 -24.78 -37.50
CA GLY A 18 29.39 -24.37 -38.92
C GLY A 18 28.90 -22.91 -39.07
N LEU A 19 29.42 -22.16 -40.05
CA LEU A 19 29.26 -20.69 -40.15
C LEU A 19 28.48 -20.25 -41.42
N ALA A 20 27.77 -19.12 -41.31
CA ALA A 20 27.57 -18.05 -42.30
C ALA A 20 26.87 -18.25 -43.69
N ALA A 21 25.88 -17.36 -43.90
CA ALA A 21 25.67 -16.48 -45.08
C ALA A 21 24.81 -16.87 -46.32
N ALA A 22 24.04 -15.85 -46.74
CA ALA A 22 23.80 -15.37 -48.12
C ALA A 22 22.54 -15.76 -48.95
N VAL A 23 21.66 -14.74 -49.11
CA VAL A 23 21.11 -14.19 -50.38
C VAL A 23 19.75 -14.66 -50.95
N CYS A 24 19.04 -13.64 -51.44
CA CYS A 24 17.65 -13.45 -51.92
C CYS A 24 17.17 -14.23 -53.16
N PHE A 25 15.84 -14.29 -53.32
CA PHE A 25 14.96 -13.94 -54.49
C PHE A 25 13.58 -14.65 -54.28
N GLY A 26 12.39 -14.21 -54.70
CA GLY A 26 11.90 -12.96 -55.33
C GLY A 26 10.53 -13.20 -56.04
N GLY A 27 9.52 -12.34 -55.83
CA GLY A 27 8.21 -12.30 -56.57
C GLY A 27 7.23 -13.48 -56.34
N SER A 28 5.92 -13.42 -56.63
CA SER A 28 5.04 -12.28 -57.02
C SER A 28 3.55 -12.59 -56.72
N LEU A 29 2.79 -11.52 -56.49
CA LEU A 29 1.33 -11.27 -56.63
C LEU A 29 0.38 -12.39 -57.13
N VAL A 30 -0.87 -12.40 -56.61
CA VAL A 30 -2.11 -12.23 -57.42
C VAL A 30 -3.37 -11.90 -56.59
N SER A 31 -4.18 -10.98 -57.13
CA SER A 31 -5.61 -10.63 -56.89
C SER A 31 -6.13 -10.21 -55.50
N ALA A 32 -6.93 -9.14 -55.52
CA ALA A 32 -7.66 -8.57 -54.38
C ALA A 32 -9.17 -8.87 -54.43
N SER A 33 -9.85 -8.67 -53.30
CA SER A 33 -11.29 -8.43 -53.22
C SER A 33 -11.52 -7.30 -52.21
N ALA A 34 -12.26 -6.26 -52.61
CA ALA A 34 -12.48 -5.06 -51.79
C ALA A 34 -13.66 -5.24 -50.82
N ALA A 35 -13.55 -4.62 -49.65
CA ALA A 35 -14.62 -4.42 -48.68
C ALA A 35 -14.64 -2.93 -48.28
N PRO A 36 -15.81 -2.36 -47.89
CA PRO A 36 -16.03 -0.91 -47.92
C PRO A 36 -15.41 -0.14 -46.73
N ASP A 37 -15.10 1.14 -46.97
CA ASP A 37 -14.59 2.08 -45.96
C ASP A 37 -15.57 2.30 -44.80
N PRO A 38 -15.11 2.22 -43.54
CA PRO A 38 -15.78 2.86 -42.41
C PRO A 38 -15.41 4.35 -42.32
N ALA A 39 -16.42 5.17 -41.99
CA ALA A 39 -16.33 6.63 -41.88
C ALA A 39 -15.23 7.14 -40.91
N PRO A 40 -14.71 8.37 -41.10
CA PRO A 40 -13.59 8.89 -40.30
C PRO A 40 -13.96 8.98 -38.82
N ALA A 41 -13.14 8.35 -37.98
CA ALA A 41 -13.25 8.47 -36.52
C ALA A 41 -13.08 9.93 -36.08
N ALA A 42 -13.98 10.41 -35.23
CA ALA A 42 -13.85 11.70 -34.59
C ALA A 42 -12.51 11.75 -33.83
N GLY A 43 -11.74 12.81 -34.04
CA GLY A 43 -10.37 12.91 -33.54
C GLY A 43 -10.30 12.84 -32.01
N SER A 44 -9.83 11.71 -31.49
CA SER A 44 -9.18 11.69 -30.18
C SER A 44 -7.94 12.59 -30.28
N ALA A 45 -8.06 13.82 -29.78
CA ALA A 45 -6.91 14.68 -29.57
C ALA A 45 -6.04 14.01 -28.50
N ALA A 46 -5.05 13.23 -28.93
CA ALA A 46 -4.06 12.64 -28.05
C ALA A 46 -3.43 13.76 -27.22
N VAL A 47 -3.79 13.82 -25.94
CA VAL A 47 -3.22 14.79 -25.00
C VAL A 47 -1.72 14.52 -24.99
N LYS A 48 -0.96 15.46 -25.55
CA LYS A 48 0.50 15.40 -25.59
C LYS A 48 0.98 15.14 -24.16
N PRO A 49 1.81 14.11 -23.90
CA PRO A 49 2.34 13.85 -22.57
C PRO A 49 2.92 15.14 -22.00
N ALA A 50 2.53 15.49 -20.77
CA ALA A 50 3.05 16.67 -20.09
C ALA A 50 4.58 16.60 -20.10
N ALA A 51 5.23 17.73 -20.36
CA ALA A 51 6.68 17.78 -20.36
C ALA A 51 7.20 17.30 -18.98
N PRO A 52 8.22 16.44 -18.94
CA PRO A 52 8.72 15.88 -17.68
C PRO A 52 9.19 17.02 -16.77
N ALA A 53 8.65 17.09 -15.55
CA ALA A 53 8.88 18.18 -14.59
C ALA A 53 10.35 18.59 -14.48
N ALA A 54 10.65 19.89 -14.55
CA ALA A 54 12.02 20.42 -14.58
C ALA A 54 12.58 20.62 -13.16
N LYS A 55 11.68 20.88 -12.19
CA LYS A 55 12.01 20.95 -10.76
C LYS A 55 11.23 19.94 -9.93
N VAL A 56 11.81 19.52 -8.80
CA VAL A 56 11.20 18.59 -7.84
C VAL A 56 9.84 19.11 -7.32
N THR A 57 9.67 20.43 -7.20
CA THR A 57 8.41 21.08 -6.77
C THR A 57 7.32 21.11 -7.83
N GLU A 58 7.65 20.82 -9.10
CA GLU A 58 6.70 20.70 -10.21
C GLU A 58 6.25 19.24 -10.40
N HIS A 59 6.83 18.31 -9.64
CA HIS A 59 6.58 16.87 -9.76
C HIS A 59 5.29 16.46 -9.04
N GLY A 60 4.14 16.54 -9.74
CA GLY A 60 2.81 16.25 -9.19
C GLY A 60 2.44 14.77 -8.97
N ARG A 61 3.38 13.82 -9.14
CA ARG A 61 3.17 12.39 -8.84
C ARG A 61 3.64 12.08 -7.41
N TRP A 62 3.22 10.96 -6.83
CA TRP A 62 3.50 10.65 -5.43
C TRP A 62 5.01 10.58 -5.16
N VAL A 63 5.47 11.23 -4.09
CA VAL A 63 6.82 11.09 -3.57
C VAL A 63 6.73 10.44 -2.20
N ILE A 64 6.95 9.12 -2.16
CA ILE A 64 6.80 8.28 -0.95
C ILE A 64 8.14 7.90 -0.33
N GLY A 65 9.23 7.97 -1.09
CA GLY A 65 10.59 7.86 -0.59
C GLY A 65 11.47 8.97 -1.15
N ALA A 66 12.43 9.42 -0.35
CA ALA A 66 13.46 10.36 -0.79
C ALA A 66 14.76 10.18 0.01
N ASP A 67 15.88 10.60 -0.58
CA ASP A 67 17.19 10.60 0.05
C ASP A 67 18.13 11.61 -0.61
N TYR A 68 18.97 12.28 0.18
CA TYR A 68 20.02 13.18 -0.31
C TYR A 68 21.37 12.47 -0.35
N GLY A 69 22.21 12.81 -1.33
CA GLY A 69 23.63 12.49 -1.29
C GLY A 69 24.31 13.24 -0.12
N LYS A 70 25.36 12.66 0.45
CA LYS A 70 26.03 13.19 1.67
C LYS A 70 26.50 14.64 1.52
N ASP A 71 26.95 15.00 0.33
CA ASP A 71 27.44 16.34 -0.03
C ASP A 71 26.31 17.35 -0.30
N GLY A 72 25.06 16.89 -0.39
CA GLY A 72 23.91 17.69 -0.82
C GLY A 72 23.90 18.02 -2.30
N GLY A 73 24.81 17.48 -3.11
CA GLY A 73 24.86 17.69 -4.56
C GLY A 73 23.74 16.95 -5.31
N LEU A 74 23.23 15.87 -4.71
CA LEU A 74 22.21 15.00 -5.29
C LEU A 74 21.00 14.82 -4.38
N LEU A 75 19.85 14.65 -5.00
CA LEU A 75 18.59 14.23 -4.39
C LEU A 75 17.98 13.12 -5.25
N LEU A 76 17.50 12.05 -4.62
CA LEU A 76 16.71 10.99 -5.24
C LEU A 76 15.31 10.99 -4.64
N THR A 77 14.27 10.99 -5.49
CA THR A 77 12.88 10.82 -5.07
C THR A 77 12.25 9.61 -5.75
N VAL A 78 11.39 8.88 -5.04
CA VAL A 78 10.69 7.70 -5.57
C VAL A 78 9.20 7.68 -5.24
N GLY A 79 8.42 7.03 -6.11
CA GLY A 79 7.00 6.78 -5.90
C GLY A 79 6.27 6.35 -7.18
N GLY A 80 5.21 7.06 -7.55
CA GLY A 80 4.34 6.72 -8.68
C GLY A 80 2.95 7.36 -8.60
N GLU A 81 1.95 6.73 -9.22
CA GLU A 81 0.53 7.16 -9.19
C GLU A 81 -0.41 6.12 -8.57
N SER A 82 0.06 4.90 -8.38
CA SER A 82 -0.72 3.77 -7.84
C SER A 82 0.24 2.66 -7.45
N LEU A 83 0.01 2.01 -6.32
CA LEU A 83 0.91 1.02 -5.75
C LEU A 83 1.16 -0.21 -6.66
N LEU A 84 0.24 -0.50 -7.58
CA LEU A 84 0.10 -1.83 -8.18
C LEU A 84 0.20 -1.89 -9.72
N TYR A 85 -0.07 -0.81 -10.45
CA TYR A 85 -0.44 -0.91 -11.87
C TYR A 85 0.36 -0.03 -12.85
N ARG A 86 1.41 0.65 -12.39
CA ARG A 86 2.32 1.43 -13.25
C ARG A 86 3.78 1.23 -12.82
N PRO A 87 4.74 1.35 -13.77
CA PRO A 87 6.15 1.52 -13.44
C PRO A 87 6.31 2.66 -12.44
N GLY A 88 7.04 2.39 -11.36
CA GLY A 88 7.30 3.37 -10.32
C GLY A 88 8.33 4.40 -10.74
N ASP A 89 8.16 5.60 -10.23
CA ASP A 89 9.09 6.69 -10.47
C ASP A 89 10.32 6.54 -9.59
N ALA A 90 11.48 6.78 -10.20
CA ALA A 90 12.72 7.05 -9.50
C ALA A 90 13.46 8.14 -10.26
N THR A 91 13.50 9.34 -9.70
CA THR A 91 14.02 10.54 -10.37
C THR A 91 15.17 11.13 -9.56
N LEU A 92 16.29 11.36 -10.25
CA LEU A 92 17.47 12.01 -9.72
C LEU A 92 17.43 13.51 -10.06
N TRP A 93 17.75 14.31 -9.05
CA TRP A 93 17.80 15.77 -9.09
C TRP A 93 19.16 16.25 -8.54
N ASN A 94 19.57 17.44 -8.93
CA ASN A 94 20.61 18.17 -8.21
C ASN A 94 20.09 18.60 -6.83
N GLY A 95 20.99 18.98 -5.93
CA GLY A 95 20.65 19.48 -4.59
C GLY A 95 19.70 20.69 -4.55
N ASP A 96 19.71 21.52 -5.60
CA ASP A 96 18.81 22.66 -5.78
C ASP A 96 17.40 22.28 -6.26
N GLY A 97 17.16 20.97 -6.47
CA GLY A 97 15.89 20.43 -6.95
C GLY A 97 15.70 20.47 -8.48
N THR A 98 16.70 20.87 -9.26
CA THR A 98 16.65 20.78 -10.74
C THR A 98 16.87 19.34 -11.21
N ARG A 99 16.13 18.90 -12.24
CA ARG A 99 16.14 17.49 -12.66
C ARG A 99 17.42 17.11 -13.42
N ILE A 100 18.00 15.98 -13.05
CA ILE A 100 19.04 15.29 -13.81
C ILE A 100 18.40 14.26 -14.74
N GLY A 101 17.44 13.47 -14.23
CA GLY A 101 16.62 12.51 -14.96
C GLY A 101 16.45 11.19 -14.23
N ASP A 102 16.00 10.15 -14.92
CA ASP A 102 15.28 9.05 -14.26
C ASP A 102 16.08 7.73 -14.22
N LEU A 103 15.81 6.91 -13.19
CA LEU A 103 16.30 5.55 -13.00
C LEU A 103 15.23 4.56 -13.48
N VAL A 104 15.13 4.39 -14.81
CA VAL A 104 14.04 3.64 -15.45
C VAL A 104 14.26 2.13 -15.38
N GLY A 105 13.26 1.38 -14.92
CA GLY A 105 13.27 -0.09 -14.99
C GLY A 105 12.51 -0.84 -13.90
N HIS A 106 11.88 -0.15 -12.95
CA HIS A 106 10.98 -0.81 -11.99
C HIS A 106 9.61 -1.10 -12.63
N PRO A 107 9.08 -2.34 -12.52
CA PRO A 107 7.78 -2.69 -13.10
C PRO A 107 6.59 -2.22 -12.24
N THR A 108 6.82 -1.89 -10.97
CA THR A 108 5.81 -1.48 -9.99
C THR A 108 6.25 -0.19 -9.28
N SER A 109 5.37 0.39 -8.45
CA SER A 109 5.70 1.57 -7.64
C SER A 109 6.92 1.34 -6.75
N VAL A 110 7.79 2.34 -6.67
CA VAL A 110 9.04 2.29 -5.90
C VAL A 110 8.82 2.95 -4.54
N TRP A 111 8.95 2.15 -3.48
CA TRP A 111 8.60 2.55 -2.12
C TRP A 111 9.77 3.20 -1.37
N ALA A 112 10.96 2.58 -1.47
CA ALA A 112 12.15 3.04 -0.77
C ALA A 112 13.29 3.34 -1.73
N ALA A 113 14.10 4.32 -1.36
CA ALA A 113 15.33 4.67 -2.07
C ALA A 113 16.38 5.25 -1.14
N ARG A 114 17.65 5.03 -1.50
CA ARG A 114 18.83 5.63 -0.86
C ARG A 114 19.93 5.88 -1.88
N ILE A 115 20.78 6.85 -1.54
CA ILE A 115 22.06 7.09 -2.22
C ILE A 115 23.18 6.59 -1.29
N SER A 116 24.22 5.97 -1.84
CA SER A 116 25.40 5.59 -1.05
C SER A 116 26.16 6.83 -0.56
N GLN A 117 26.88 6.73 0.56
CA GLN A 117 27.56 7.87 1.19
C GLN A 117 28.62 8.55 0.30
N ASP A 118 29.14 7.85 -0.70
CA ASP A 118 30.07 8.34 -1.72
C ASP A 118 29.37 8.95 -2.97
N GLY A 119 28.04 8.91 -3.02
CA GLY A 119 27.24 9.39 -4.16
C GLY A 119 27.30 8.51 -5.42
N SER A 120 28.06 7.41 -5.43
CA SER A 120 28.32 6.64 -6.67
C SER A 120 27.19 5.66 -7.03
N ARG A 121 26.39 5.24 -6.05
CA ARG A 121 25.31 4.26 -6.21
C ARG A 121 24.00 4.79 -5.65
N ALA A 122 22.92 4.33 -6.27
CA ALA A 122 21.59 4.40 -5.69
C ALA A 122 21.03 2.99 -5.53
N ALA A 123 20.16 2.79 -4.55
CA ALA A 123 19.37 1.58 -4.43
C ALA A 123 17.89 1.96 -4.30
N THR A 124 17.01 1.19 -4.94
CA THR A 124 15.57 1.43 -4.96
C THR A 124 14.78 0.13 -4.84
N ALA A 125 13.70 0.10 -4.08
CA ALA A 125 12.91 -1.10 -3.82
C ALA A 125 11.43 -0.95 -4.17
N GLY A 126 10.86 -1.98 -4.81
CA GLY A 126 9.49 -2.00 -5.32
C GLY A 126 8.51 -2.90 -4.59
N TYR A 127 7.24 -2.80 -4.99
CA TYR A 127 6.11 -3.60 -4.51
C TYR A 127 6.26 -5.10 -4.83
N ASP A 128 6.96 -5.45 -5.90
CA ASP A 128 7.24 -6.81 -6.34
C ASP A 128 8.43 -7.48 -5.61
N GLY A 129 9.01 -6.82 -4.61
CA GLY A 129 10.16 -7.31 -3.86
C GLY A 129 11.49 -7.18 -4.60
N LEU A 130 11.48 -6.60 -5.81
CA LEU A 130 12.67 -6.24 -6.56
C LEU A 130 13.37 -5.06 -5.90
N VAL A 131 14.66 -5.22 -5.62
CA VAL A 131 15.57 -4.13 -5.29
C VAL A 131 16.54 -3.94 -6.46
N LYS A 132 16.62 -2.73 -7.01
CA LYS A 132 17.55 -2.38 -8.09
C LYS A 132 18.68 -1.52 -7.54
N VAL A 133 19.91 -1.89 -7.88
CA VAL A 133 21.11 -1.08 -7.61
C VAL A 133 21.53 -0.40 -8.90
N TRP A 134 21.82 0.90 -8.83
CA TRP A 134 22.11 1.76 -9.98
C TRP A 134 23.49 2.37 -9.86
N ASP A 135 24.10 2.63 -11.00
CA ASP A 135 25.18 3.61 -11.15
C ASP A 135 24.58 5.01 -11.24
N VAL A 136 24.96 5.93 -10.36
CA VAL A 136 24.35 7.27 -10.33
C VAL A 136 24.77 8.14 -11.51
N ALA A 137 26.06 8.08 -11.89
CA ALA A 137 26.61 8.92 -12.95
C ALA A 137 26.04 8.57 -14.34
N THR A 138 25.86 7.28 -14.64
CA THR A 138 25.30 6.81 -15.91
C THR A 138 23.78 6.58 -15.84
N ARG A 139 23.20 6.48 -14.64
CA ARG A 139 21.81 6.05 -14.37
C ARG A 139 21.49 4.61 -14.81
N ALA A 140 22.52 3.81 -15.13
CA ALA A 140 22.35 2.44 -15.54
C ALA A 140 22.02 1.52 -14.35
N SER A 141 21.07 0.60 -14.55
CA SER A 141 20.84 -0.51 -13.61
C SER A 141 22.05 -1.43 -13.62
N LYS A 142 22.67 -1.64 -12.46
CA LYS A 142 23.78 -2.59 -12.26
C LYS A 142 23.26 -3.97 -11.88
N HIS A 143 22.36 -4.04 -10.90
CA HIS A 143 21.90 -5.31 -10.31
C HIS A 143 20.41 -5.32 -10.03
N ASP A 144 19.79 -6.49 -10.24
CA ASP A 144 18.38 -6.77 -9.95
C ASP A 144 18.29 -7.84 -8.86
N LEU A 145 18.18 -7.39 -7.62
CA LEU A 145 18.19 -8.24 -6.42
C LEU A 145 16.76 -8.68 -6.11
N LYS A 146 16.44 -9.94 -6.41
CA LYS A 146 15.11 -10.53 -6.19
C LYS A 146 15.19 -11.69 -5.19
N LYS A 147 14.74 -11.45 -3.96
CA LYS A 147 14.63 -12.48 -2.91
C LYS A 147 13.39 -12.35 -2.03
N HIS A 148 13.01 -11.14 -1.66
CA HIS A 148 11.81 -10.90 -0.84
C HIS A 148 10.55 -11.41 -1.54
N LYS A 149 9.62 -11.94 -0.76
CA LYS A 149 8.28 -12.33 -1.22
C LYS A 149 7.29 -11.23 -0.82
N GLY A 150 6.70 -10.56 -1.80
CA GLY A 150 5.89 -9.36 -1.53
C GLY A 150 6.76 -8.11 -1.44
N TRP A 151 6.27 -7.05 -0.79
CA TRP A 151 6.86 -5.72 -0.98
C TRP A 151 8.20 -5.62 -0.25
N CYS A 152 9.18 -4.97 -0.87
CA CYS A 152 10.39 -4.53 -0.18
C CYS A 152 10.22 -3.06 0.21
N ARG A 153 9.81 -2.81 1.46
CA ARG A 153 9.36 -1.49 1.96
C ARG A 153 10.50 -0.58 2.39
N THR A 154 11.70 -1.12 2.58
CA THR A 154 12.78 -0.37 3.22
C THR A 154 14.15 -0.88 2.80
N LEU A 155 15.11 0.04 2.72
CA LEU A 155 16.49 -0.23 2.40
C LEU A 155 17.40 0.86 2.98
N ASP A 156 18.64 0.48 3.32
CA ASP A 156 19.67 1.40 3.81
C ASP A 156 21.07 0.88 3.41
N PHE A 157 21.97 1.76 2.98
CA PHE A 157 23.37 1.40 2.76
C PHE A 157 24.13 1.46 4.10
N SER A 158 25.14 0.61 4.28
CA SER A 158 26.10 0.80 5.36
C SER A 158 26.91 2.09 5.15
N PRO A 159 27.46 2.71 6.21
CA PRO A 159 28.18 3.99 6.09
C PRO A 159 29.40 3.97 5.16
N ASP A 160 30.02 2.80 4.99
CA ASP A 160 31.14 2.53 4.09
C ASP A 160 30.70 2.10 2.66
N GLY A 161 29.39 1.91 2.43
CA GLY A 161 28.82 1.47 1.16
C GLY A 161 29.11 0.01 0.77
N THR A 162 29.71 -0.79 1.66
CA THR A 162 30.04 -2.20 1.37
C THR A 162 28.84 -3.14 1.48
N LEU A 163 27.82 -2.75 2.24
CA LEU A 163 26.57 -3.48 2.39
C LEU A 163 25.35 -2.63 2.00
N LEU A 164 24.33 -3.31 1.51
CA LEU A 164 22.97 -2.80 1.37
C LEU A 164 22.05 -3.71 2.19
N ALA A 165 21.31 -3.16 3.15
CA ALA A 165 20.25 -3.88 3.85
C ALA A 165 18.90 -3.63 3.16
N THR A 166 18.07 -4.66 3.05
CA THR A 166 16.71 -4.58 2.51
C THR A 166 15.74 -5.33 3.42
N GLY A 167 14.55 -4.76 3.67
CA GLY A 167 13.50 -5.36 4.50
C GLY A 167 12.20 -5.55 3.75
N GLY A 168 11.58 -6.73 3.88
CA GLY A 168 10.39 -7.11 3.13
C GLY A 168 9.21 -7.60 3.98
N GLU A 169 8.06 -7.74 3.32
CA GLU A 169 6.83 -8.30 3.91
C GLU A 169 6.96 -9.76 4.33
N ASP A 170 7.99 -10.46 3.87
CA ASP A 170 8.33 -11.82 4.25
C ASP A 170 9.04 -11.95 5.61
N GLY A 171 9.17 -10.85 6.36
CA GLY A 171 9.79 -10.79 7.68
C GLY A 171 11.31 -10.97 7.70
N ASN A 172 11.91 -11.01 6.51
CA ASN A 172 13.36 -11.14 6.33
C ASN A 172 14.00 -9.75 6.19
N VAL A 173 15.25 -9.68 6.66
CA VAL A 173 16.20 -8.65 6.25
C VAL A 173 17.34 -9.31 5.50
N VAL A 174 17.64 -8.83 4.30
CA VAL A 174 18.73 -9.35 3.46
C VAL A 174 19.84 -8.31 3.38
N LEU A 175 21.07 -8.75 3.64
CA LEU A 175 22.29 -7.99 3.45
C LEU A 175 22.92 -8.41 2.14
N TRP A 176 23.19 -7.44 1.27
CA TRP A 176 23.76 -7.62 -0.06
C TRP A 176 25.11 -6.92 -0.16
N ASP A 177 25.99 -7.44 -1.01
CA ASP A 177 27.11 -6.68 -1.58
C ASP A 177 26.57 -5.92 -2.80
N PRO A 178 26.45 -4.57 -2.75
CA PRO A 178 25.92 -3.78 -3.84
C PRO A 178 26.93 -3.55 -4.99
N ALA A 179 28.18 -3.96 -4.83
CA ALA A 179 29.18 -3.98 -5.90
C ALA A 179 29.06 -5.26 -6.73
N ALA A 180 29.03 -6.42 -6.07
CA ALA A 180 28.94 -7.73 -6.70
C ALA A 180 27.50 -8.11 -7.11
N GLY A 181 26.49 -7.55 -6.47
CA GLY A 181 25.08 -7.91 -6.69
C GLY A 181 24.68 -9.23 -6.01
N THR A 182 25.45 -9.65 -5.00
CA THR A 182 25.30 -10.95 -4.34
C THR A 182 24.79 -10.80 -2.92
N GLU A 183 23.99 -11.77 -2.47
CA GLU A 183 23.62 -11.88 -1.06
C GLU A 183 24.86 -12.19 -0.21
N VAL A 184 24.99 -11.49 0.91
CA VAL A 184 26.00 -11.73 1.96
C VAL A 184 25.40 -12.49 3.13
N LYS A 185 24.18 -12.12 3.55
CA LYS A 185 23.49 -12.73 4.70
C LYS A 185 21.97 -12.51 4.61
N THR A 186 21.18 -13.43 5.16
CA THR A 186 19.77 -13.18 5.50
C THR A 186 19.56 -13.33 7.00
N ILE A 187 18.82 -12.40 7.58
CA ILE A 187 18.38 -12.39 8.97
C ILE A 187 16.86 -12.59 8.96
N ALA A 188 16.38 -13.69 9.55
CA ALA A 188 14.95 -13.92 9.77
C ALA A 188 14.54 -13.15 11.04
N ALA A 189 14.06 -11.92 10.87
CA ALA A 189 13.77 -11.02 11.98
C ALA A 189 12.45 -11.37 12.70
N GLY A 190 11.49 -11.96 11.99
CA GLY A 190 10.25 -12.46 12.55
C GLY A 190 9.25 -12.93 11.49
N PRO A 191 8.02 -13.31 11.88
CA PRO A 191 6.94 -13.59 10.94
C PRO A 191 6.25 -12.32 10.40
N SER A 192 6.49 -11.17 11.04
CA SER A 192 5.89 -9.88 10.68
C SER A 192 6.74 -9.14 9.65
N GLY A 193 6.10 -8.53 8.65
CA GLY A 193 6.79 -7.75 7.62
C GLY A 193 7.61 -6.58 8.17
N ILE A 194 8.77 -6.34 7.56
CA ILE A 194 9.72 -5.29 7.94
C ILE A 194 9.43 -4.01 7.14
N SER A 195 9.14 -2.91 7.84
CA SER A 195 8.83 -1.60 7.26
C SER A 195 9.94 -0.57 7.44
N ALA A 196 10.87 -0.78 8.37
CA ALA A 196 12.03 0.09 8.58
C ALA A 196 13.33 -0.70 8.81
N VAL A 197 14.41 -0.31 8.13
CA VAL A 197 15.79 -0.66 8.47
C VAL A 197 16.67 0.59 8.47
N ALA A 198 17.68 0.61 9.34
CA ALA A 198 18.72 1.64 9.37
C ALA A 198 20.04 1.08 9.90
N PHE A 199 21.17 1.42 9.28
CA PHE A 199 22.50 1.15 9.87
C PHE A 199 22.85 2.22 10.92
N SER A 200 23.64 1.84 11.93
CA SER A 200 24.31 2.80 12.80
C SER A 200 25.44 3.53 12.04
N PRO A 201 25.85 4.75 12.46
CA PRO A 201 26.88 5.54 11.75
C PRO A 201 28.27 4.89 11.70
N ASP A 202 28.56 3.93 12.60
CA ASP A 202 29.77 3.11 12.61
C ASP A 202 29.64 1.80 11.82
N GLY A 203 28.44 1.48 11.31
CA GLY A 203 28.12 0.24 10.58
C GLY A 203 28.07 -1.03 11.44
N ALA A 204 28.26 -0.93 12.76
CA ALA A 204 28.33 -2.11 13.65
C ALA A 204 26.95 -2.71 13.96
N LEU A 205 25.91 -1.87 13.98
CA LEU A 205 24.53 -2.25 14.26
C LEU A 205 23.62 -2.02 13.05
N LEU A 206 22.63 -2.88 12.93
CA LEU A 206 21.46 -2.68 12.08
C LEU A 206 20.23 -2.65 12.97
N ALA A 207 19.40 -1.62 12.83
CA ALA A 207 18.09 -1.56 13.45
C ALA A 207 17.01 -2.01 12.46
N THR A 208 16.01 -2.74 12.94
CA THR A 208 14.86 -3.20 12.15
C THR A 208 13.56 -2.94 12.90
N GLY A 209 12.48 -2.60 12.20
CA GLY A 209 11.14 -2.46 12.80
C GLY A 209 10.04 -2.80 11.79
N GLY A 210 8.93 -3.33 12.30
CA GLY A 210 7.90 -3.93 11.45
C GLY A 210 6.52 -4.00 12.09
N GLY A 211 5.72 -4.94 11.58
CA GLY A 211 4.36 -5.22 12.06
C GLY A 211 4.27 -5.84 13.47
N ASP A 212 5.38 -6.28 14.04
CA ASP A 212 5.50 -6.81 15.42
C ASP A 212 5.60 -5.72 16.50
N THR A 213 5.62 -4.44 16.12
CA THR A 213 5.69 -3.24 16.99
C THR A 213 6.99 -3.09 17.79
N VAL A 214 8.01 -3.93 17.53
CA VAL A 214 9.30 -3.89 18.21
C VAL A 214 10.36 -3.29 17.30
N VAL A 215 11.32 -2.54 17.87
CA VAL A 215 12.58 -2.23 17.18
C VAL A 215 13.66 -3.17 17.68
N THR A 216 14.27 -3.93 16.78
CA THR A 216 15.32 -4.90 17.11
C THR A 216 16.67 -4.41 16.61
N LEU A 217 17.68 -4.45 17.47
CA LEU A 217 19.07 -4.16 17.14
C LEU A 217 19.83 -5.47 16.86
N TRP A 218 20.52 -5.52 15.72
CA TRP A 218 21.30 -6.67 15.27
C TRP A 218 22.77 -6.30 15.14
N ASP A 219 23.64 -7.22 15.52
CA ASP A 219 25.06 -7.17 15.17
C ASP A 219 25.22 -7.44 13.67
N VAL A 220 25.84 -6.53 12.92
CA VAL A 220 25.99 -6.72 11.47
C VAL A 220 26.94 -7.88 11.15
N ALA A 221 28.05 -7.97 11.90
CA ALA A 221 29.11 -8.95 11.66
C ALA A 221 28.63 -10.38 11.95
N THR A 222 28.03 -10.62 13.12
CA THR A 222 27.52 -11.96 13.48
C THR A 222 26.13 -12.23 12.88
N GLY A 223 25.27 -11.21 12.78
CA GLY A 223 23.85 -11.37 12.47
C GLY A 223 22.98 -11.73 13.69
N SER A 224 23.53 -11.68 14.90
CA SER A 224 22.80 -11.97 16.14
C SER A 224 22.02 -10.76 16.64
N GLU A 225 20.83 -11.01 17.20
CA GLU A 225 20.11 -10.03 18.00
C GLU A 225 20.98 -9.53 19.18
N LYS A 226 20.99 -8.22 19.43
CA LYS A 226 21.68 -7.55 20.54
C LYS A 226 20.71 -7.01 21.58
N ALA A 227 19.59 -6.44 21.14
CA ALA A 227 18.58 -5.86 22.01
C ALA A 227 17.23 -5.74 21.29
N LYS A 228 16.14 -5.76 22.08
CA LYS A 228 14.79 -5.38 21.67
C LYS A 228 14.39 -4.10 22.38
N LEU A 229 13.87 -3.15 21.64
CA LEU A 229 13.41 -1.85 22.11
C LEU A 229 11.88 -1.88 22.09
N GLU A 230 11.30 -2.35 23.20
CA GLU A 230 9.86 -2.59 23.33
C GLU A 230 9.11 -1.34 23.80
N GLY A 231 7.87 -1.18 23.31
CA GLY A 231 6.91 -0.22 23.87
C GLY A 231 6.06 0.55 22.87
N HIS A 232 6.33 0.48 21.56
CA HIS A 232 5.39 1.00 20.57
C HIS A 232 4.09 0.19 20.58
N GLY A 233 2.96 0.89 20.48
CA GLY A 233 1.61 0.31 20.48
C GLY A 233 1.07 -0.06 19.10
N GLY A 234 1.90 -0.02 18.06
CA GLY A 234 1.52 -0.29 16.67
C GLY A 234 2.75 -0.40 15.76
N PRO A 235 2.58 -0.85 14.50
CA PRO A 235 3.68 -1.10 13.57
C PRO A 235 4.67 0.06 13.42
N VAL A 236 5.96 -0.26 13.38
CA VAL A 236 7.06 0.73 13.25
C VAL A 236 7.34 0.99 11.77
N TRP A 237 7.11 2.22 11.32
CA TRP A 237 7.20 2.63 9.91
C TRP A 237 8.52 3.30 9.55
N SER A 238 9.22 3.90 10.51
CA SER A 238 10.49 4.59 10.26
C SER A 238 11.45 4.44 11.42
N ILE A 239 12.73 4.28 11.10
CA ILE A 239 13.85 4.24 12.06
C ILE A 239 15.00 5.07 11.49
N ARG A 240 15.66 5.87 12.33
CA ARG A 240 16.96 6.48 12.05
C ARG A 240 17.83 6.48 13.31
N PHE A 241 19.14 6.31 13.14
CA PHE A 241 20.12 6.67 14.18
C PHE A 241 20.44 8.16 14.10
N SER A 242 20.79 8.77 15.23
CA SER A 242 21.44 10.07 15.27
C SER A 242 22.84 10.00 14.64
N PRO A 243 23.40 11.11 14.12
CA PRO A 243 24.71 11.10 13.47
C PRO A 243 25.88 10.64 14.36
N ASP A 244 25.75 10.77 15.67
CA ASP A 244 26.71 10.29 16.68
C ASP A 244 26.49 8.81 17.11
N GLY A 245 25.42 8.17 16.63
CA GLY A 245 25.05 6.80 16.96
C GLY A 245 24.51 6.59 18.38
N ALA A 246 24.44 7.64 19.21
CA ALA A 246 24.05 7.52 20.62
C ALA A 246 22.54 7.35 20.83
N THR A 247 21.73 7.92 19.92
CA THR A 247 20.26 7.89 19.96
C THR A 247 19.71 7.18 18.72
N LEU A 248 18.67 6.36 18.92
CA LEU A 248 17.82 5.88 17.84
C LEU A 248 16.45 6.55 17.95
N ALA A 249 15.89 6.99 16.83
CA ALA A 249 14.51 7.46 16.73
C ALA A 249 13.67 6.46 15.92
N SER A 250 12.47 6.13 16.41
CA SER A 250 11.50 5.29 15.72
C SER A 250 10.12 5.95 15.67
N GLY A 251 9.44 5.84 14.53
CA GLY A 251 8.10 6.39 14.28
C GLY A 251 7.14 5.28 13.89
N ALA A 252 5.93 5.30 14.46
CA ALA A 252 5.00 4.19 14.37
C ALA A 252 3.53 4.59 14.15
N ALA A 253 2.72 3.57 13.88
CA ALA A 253 1.27 3.67 13.75
C ALA A 253 0.55 4.03 15.06
N ASP A 254 1.22 3.92 16.21
CA ASP A 254 0.71 4.42 17.49
C ASP A 254 0.70 5.96 17.60
N ARG A 255 1.14 6.65 16.54
CA ARG A 255 1.20 8.12 16.40
C ARG A 255 2.26 8.79 17.27
N THR A 256 3.22 8.01 17.76
CA THR A 256 4.35 8.51 18.56
C THR A 256 5.66 8.42 17.78
N VAL A 257 6.59 9.31 18.14
CA VAL A 257 8.00 9.11 17.91
C VAL A 257 8.64 8.69 19.23
N ARG A 258 9.45 7.64 19.24
CA ARG A 258 10.23 7.24 20.41
C ARG A 258 11.71 7.49 20.18
N LEU A 259 12.38 8.01 21.20
CA LEU A 259 13.82 8.11 21.26
C LEU A 259 14.34 7.03 22.20
N TRP A 260 15.44 6.37 21.82
CA TRP A 260 16.06 5.28 22.57
C TRP A 260 17.55 5.55 22.72
N THR A 261 18.10 5.27 23.90
CA THR A 261 19.55 5.27 24.13
C THR A 261 20.12 3.97 23.57
N VAL A 262 21.03 4.06 22.59
CA VAL A 262 21.54 2.86 21.89
C VAL A 262 22.43 2.00 22.81
N ALA A 263 23.20 2.63 23.70
CA ALA A 263 24.18 1.94 24.54
C ALA A 263 23.58 0.98 25.58
N ASP A 264 22.33 1.20 26.02
CA ASP A 264 21.66 0.36 27.03
C ASP A 264 20.24 -0.07 26.64
N GLY A 265 19.81 0.24 25.41
CA GLY A 265 18.50 -0.13 24.84
C GLY A 265 17.30 0.51 25.52
N LYS A 266 17.47 1.53 26.37
CA LYS A 266 16.35 2.09 27.15
C LYS A 266 15.59 3.19 26.38
N PRO A 267 14.27 3.31 26.60
CA PRO A 267 13.50 4.46 26.10
C PRO A 267 13.99 5.75 26.77
N ALA A 268 14.43 6.70 25.95
CA ALA A 268 14.89 8.02 26.36
C ALA A 268 13.76 9.06 26.34
N ALA A 269 12.82 8.96 25.40
CA ALA A 269 11.64 9.83 25.31
C ALA A 269 10.50 9.17 24.51
N THR A 270 9.27 9.61 24.75
CA THR A 270 8.15 9.45 23.81
C THR A 270 7.65 10.84 23.45
N LEU A 271 7.68 11.17 22.17
CA LEU A 271 7.28 12.44 21.61
C LEU A 271 5.88 12.24 21.00
N GLU A 272 4.89 12.85 21.63
CA GLU A 272 3.49 12.80 21.23
C GLU A 272 3.10 14.07 20.47
N GLY A 273 2.11 13.98 19.58
CA GLY A 273 1.52 15.17 18.94
C GLY A 273 0.99 14.94 17.52
N HIS A 274 1.40 13.86 16.85
CA HIS A 274 0.77 13.43 15.59
C HIS A 274 -0.65 12.90 15.87
N ALA A 275 -1.59 13.22 14.99
CA ALA A 275 -2.97 12.75 15.07
C ALA A 275 -3.19 11.37 14.41
N ASP A 276 -2.24 10.95 13.57
CA ASP A 276 -2.23 9.70 12.79
C ASP A 276 -0.80 9.13 12.68
N TRP A 277 -0.58 8.05 11.92
CA TRP A 277 0.69 7.30 11.88
C TRP A 277 1.88 8.18 11.51
N VAL A 278 3.01 7.98 12.22
CA VAL A 278 4.29 8.58 11.84
C VAL A 278 4.96 7.71 10.79
N THR A 279 5.08 8.21 9.56
CA THR A 279 5.56 7.44 8.40
C THR A 279 7.06 7.56 8.17
N SER A 280 7.66 8.67 8.60
CA SER A 280 8.98 9.07 8.12
C SER A 280 9.70 9.92 9.16
N LEU A 281 10.99 9.63 9.36
CA LEU A 281 11.91 10.31 10.27
C LEU A 281 13.21 10.69 9.56
N ASP A 282 13.82 11.80 10.01
CA ASP A 282 15.19 12.15 9.68
C ASP A 282 15.84 13.05 10.75
N PHE A 283 17.13 12.86 11.04
CA PHE A 283 17.89 13.72 11.95
C PHE A 283 18.59 14.84 11.19
N SER A 284 18.76 16.01 11.81
CA SER A 284 19.68 17.03 11.31
C SER A 284 21.12 16.53 11.39
N ALA A 285 22.00 17.04 10.52
CA ALA A 285 23.39 16.57 10.41
C ALA A 285 24.24 16.75 11.69
N ASP A 286 23.82 17.64 12.59
CA ASP A 286 24.41 17.88 13.92
C ASP A 286 23.74 17.06 15.04
N GLY A 287 22.71 16.27 14.73
CA GLY A 287 21.92 15.48 15.67
C GLY A 287 21.03 16.28 16.64
N SER A 288 21.00 17.61 16.55
CA SER A 288 20.27 18.45 17.51
C SER A 288 18.76 18.43 17.31
N ARG A 289 18.30 18.17 16.07
CA ARG A 289 16.90 18.16 15.68
C ARG A 289 16.51 16.85 15.00
N LEU A 290 15.25 16.49 15.16
CA LEU A 290 14.59 15.43 14.42
C LEU A 290 13.40 16.04 13.66
N VAL A 291 13.16 15.62 12.43
CA VAL A 291 11.91 15.89 11.69
C VAL A 291 11.09 14.61 11.61
N SER A 292 9.77 14.71 11.77
CA SER A 292 8.84 13.60 11.54
C SER A 292 7.63 13.99 10.70
N GLY A 293 7.25 13.13 9.77
CA GLY A 293 6.07 13.28 8.90
C GLY A 293 4.96 12.30 9.27
N GLY A 294 3.70 12.76 9.19
CA GLY A 294 2.51 11.97 9.53
C GLY A 294 1.50 11.78 8.39
N ILE A 295 0.70 10.71 8.47
CA ILE A 295 -0.46 10.51 7.58
C ILE A 295 -1.49 11.65 7.72
N ASP A 296 -1.55 12.27 8.90
CA ASP A 296 -2.36 13.43 9.21
C ASP A 296 -1.98 14.69 8.41
N GLY A 297 -0.87 14.66 7.66
CA GLY A 297 -0.33 15.75 6.86
C GLY A 297 0.61 16.68 7.62
N SER A 298 0.87 16.45 8.90
CA SER A 298 1.76 17.30 9.69
C SER A 298 3.24 16.94 9.49
N VAL A 299 4.09 17.96 9.60
CA VAL A 299 5.55 17.83 9.66
C VAL A 299 6.00 18.49 10.95
N LYS A 300 6.49 17.70 11.90
CA LYS A 300 6.88 18.18 13.23
C LYS A 300 8.40 18.20 13.35
N LEU A 301 8.91 19.23 14.01
CA LEU A 301 10.31 19.35 14.37
C LEU A 301 10.44 19.15 15.88
N TRP A 302 11.48 18.45 16.30
CA TRP A 302 11.71 18.10 17.69
C TRP A 302 13.12 18.51 18.09
N ASP A 303 13.24 19.03 19.30
CA ASP A 303 14.53 19.18 19.96
C ASP A 303 14.91 17.85 20.60
N VAL A 304 16.02 17.25 20.18
CA VAL A 304 16.45 15.93 20.66
C VAL A 304 16.89 15.98 22.13
N LYS A 305 17.49 17.11 22.55
CA LYS A 305 18.01 17.30 23.91
C LYS A 305 16.91 17.70 24.90
N ALA A 306 16.07 18.66 24.51
CA ALA A 306 14.95 19.12 25.33
C ALA A 306 13.72 18.17 25.26
N LYS A 307 13.70 17.22 24.31
CA LYS A 307 12.65 16.20 24.13
C LYS A 307 11.26 16.83 23.92
N GLY A 308 11.22 17.97 23.23
CA GLY A 308 10.03 18.79 23.04
C GLY A 308 9.82 19.18 21.58
N GLU A 309 8.56 19.45 21.22
CA GLU A 309 8.21 19.95 19.90
C GLU A 309 8.74 21.38 19.71
N GLN A 310 9.26 21.66 18.51
CA GLN A 310 9.63 22.98 18.05
C GLN A 310 8.64 23.44 16.97
N GLU A 311 8.61 24.75 16.69
CA GLU A 311 7.84 25.31 15.59
C GLU A 311 8.23 24.62 14.26
N GLY A 312 7.26 23.87 13.71
CA GLY A 312 7.41 23.08 12.48
C GLY A 312 7.04 23.85 11.22
N PRO A 313 7.30 23.28 10.02
CA PRO A 313 6.78 23.83 8.77
C PRO A 313 5.24 23.83 8.73
N GLU A 314 4.68 24.56 7.76
CA GLU A 314 3.23 24.49 7.50
C GLU A 314 2.78 23.05 7.21
N LYS A 315 1.54 22.75 7.63
CA LYS A 315 0.91 21.46 7.40
C LYS A 315 0.77 21.17 5.90
N ALA A 316 1.22 20.00 5.47
CA ALA A 316 1.09 19.57 4.08
C ALA A 316 -0.38 19.34 3.70
N LYS A 317 -0.71 19.57 2.43
CA LYS A 317 -2.07 19.39 1.86
C LYS A 317 -2.49 17.93 1.69
N SER A 318 -1.62 16.99 2.02
CA SER A 318 -1.80 15.54 1.86
C SER A 318 -0.91 14.80 2.87
N SER A 319 -1.20 13.51 3.09
CA SER A 319 -0.40 12.62 3.92
C SER A 319 1.09 12.68 3.53
N VAL A 320 1.95 12.84 4.54
CA VAL A 320 3.41 12.90 4.37
C VAL A 320 3.98 11.48 4.45
N TRP A 321 4.91 11.17 3.56
CA TRP A 321 5.55 9.84 3.46
C TRP A 321 7.07 9.90 3.44
N ALA A 322 7.66 11.01 2.99
CA ALA A 322 9.08 11.26 3.07
C ALA A 322 9.33 12.62 3.75
N VAL A 323 10.15 12.64 4.81
CA VAL A 323 10.81 13.85 5.28
C VAL A 323 12.31 13.66 5.26
N ARG A 324 13.06 14.65 4.75
CA ARG A 324 14.52 14.65 4.77
C ARG A 324 15.04 16.05 5.07
N PHE A 325 16.03 16.17 5.93
CA PHE A 325 16.83 17.39 5.96
C PHE A 325 17.72 17.43 4.71
N ALA A 326 17.73 18.56 4.01
CA ALA A 326 18.78 18.80 3.03
C ALA A 326 20.12 18.96 3.79
N PRO A 327 21.26 18.50 3.24
CA PRO A 327 22.55 18.66 3.88
C PRO A 327 22.87 20.11 4.25
N GLY A 328 23.42 20.30 5.46
CA GLY A 328 23.54 21.60 6.12
C GLY A 328 22.28 22.09 6.84
N GLY A 329 21.17 21.33 6.80
CA GLY A 329 19.99 21.51 7.67
C GLY A 329 19.12 22.74 7.41
N LYS A 330 19.41 23.52 6.35
CA LYS A 330 18.71 24.79 6.04
C LYS A 330 17.34 24.63 5.39
N SER A 331 17.05 23.46 4.82
CA SER A 331 15.76 23.12 4.24
C SER A 331 15.36 21.69 4.55
N ILE A 332 14.06 21.43 4.43
CA ILE A 332 13.42 20.12 4.60
C ILE A 332 12.69 19.80 3.30
N LEU A 333 12.94 18.62 2.74
CA LEU A 333 12.09 18.03 1.71
C LEU A 333 10.93 17.29 2.37
N ILE A 334 9.73 17.52 1.86
CA ILE A 334 8.46 16.93 2.29
C ILE A 334 7.83 16.26 1.07
N GLY A 335 7.85 14.93 1.03
CA GLY A 335 7.22 14.09 0.00
C GLY A 335 5.82 13.63 0.43
N THR A 336 4.86 13.76 -0.50
CA THR A 336 3.44 13.46 -0.28
C THR A 336 2.82 12.78 -1.51
N HIS A 337 1.57 12.34 -1.42
CA HIS A 337 0.79 11.92 -2.60
C HIS A 337 0.45 13.08 -3.58
N ALA A 338 0.74 14.34 -3.24
CA ALA A 338 0.54 15.49 -4.12
C ALA A 338 1.84 16.00 -4.77
N GLY A 339 2.95 15.25 -4.62
CA GLY A 339 4.29 15.66 -5.02
C GLY A 339 5.20 15.96 -3.83
N ALA A 340 6.36 16.54 -4.14
CA ALA A 340 7.34 16.98 -3.14
C ALA A 340 7.43 18.52 -3.05
N VAL A 341 7.67 19.02 -1.84
CA VAL A 341 7.97 20.43 -1.56
C VAL A 341 9.30 20.49 -0.82
N VAL A 342 10.15 21.45 -1.18
CA VAL A 342 11.33 21.81 -0.39
C VAL A 342 11.02 23.14 0.30
N THR A 343 11.04 23.14 1.63
CA THR A 343 10.76 24.33 2.46
C THR A 343 11.97 24.70 3.30
N ALA A 344 12.09 25.98 3.68
CA ALA A 344 13.13 26.41 4.61
C ALA A 344 12.89 25.76 5.99
N THR A 345 13.95 25.35 6.65
CA THR A 345 13.88 24.83 8.02
C THR A 345 13.54 25.98 8.98
N PRO A 346 12.41 25.94 9.72
CA PRO A 346 12.07 26.96 10.71
C PRO A 346 13.17 27.12 11.76
N ALA A 347 13.39 28.35 12.22
CA ALA A 347 14.35 28.66 13.27
C ALA A 347 14.01 27.88 14.57
N PRO A 348 15.01 27.39 15.34
CA PRO A 348 14.75 26.65 16.57
C PRO A 348 13.96 27.50 17.58
N LYS A 349 12.73 27.07 17.87
CA LYS A 349 11.84 27.69 18.84
C LYS A 349 10.96 26.61 19.45
N LEU A 350 11.21 26.27 20.72
CA LEU A 350 10.40 25.29 21.44
C LEU A 350 8.96 25.79 21.58
N LEU A 351 8.01 24.91 21.32
CA LEU A 351 6.62 25.13 21.69
C LEU A 351 6.47 24.94 23.21
N PRO A 352 5.47 25.58 23.85
CA PRO A 352 5.15 25.26 25.24
C PRO A 352 4.82 23.76 25.34
N PRO A 353 5.13 23.11 26.48
CA PRO A 353 4.76 21.72 26.68
C PRO A 353 3.24 21.57 26.47
N PRO A 354 2.79 20.46 25.84
CA PRO A 354 1.36 20.25 25.64
C PRO A 354 0.64 20.30 27.01
N PRO A 355 -0.59 20.82 27.08
CA PRO A 355 -1.36 20.81 28.32
C PRO A 355 -1.40 19.37 28.84
N PRO A 356 -1.30 19.17 30.17
CA PRO A 356 -1.30 17.82 30.73
C PRO A 356 -2.53 17.09 30.20
N LYS A 357 -2.32 15.88 29.65
CA LYS A 357 -3.41 15.00 29.22
C LYS A 357 -4.45 15.01 30.35
N PRO A 358 -5.74 15.31 30.05
CA PRO A 358 -6.78 15.24 31.07
C PRO A 358 -6.64 13.92 31.80
N THR A 359 -6.56 13.97 33.14
CA THR A 359 -6.58 12.74 33.94
C THR A 359 -7.73 11.90 33.42
N PRO A 360 -7.50 10.63 33.02
CA PRO A 360 -8.58 9.77 32.59
C PRO A 360 -9.66 9.84 33.68
N PRO A 361 -10.92 10.15 33.34
CA PRO A 361 -11.97 10.08 34.34
C PRO A 361 -11.90 8.69 35.00
N PRO A 362 -12.19 8.57 36.30
CA PRO A 362 -12.23 7.26 36.95
C PRO A 362 -13.09 6.35 36.07
N PRO A 363 -12.65 5.10 35.82
CA PRO A 363 -13.28 4.24 34.82
C PRO A 363 -14.79 4.26 35.10
N PRO A 364 -15.62 4.68 34.14
CA PRO A 364 -17.05 4.75 34.39
C PRO A 364 -17.52 3.37 34.85
N PRO A 365 -18.50 3.28 35.78
CA PRO A 365 -19.08 2.00 36.12
C PRO A 365 -19.42 1.28 34.83
N SER A 366 -18.96 0.02 34.68
CA SER A 366 -18.90 -0.70 33.41
C SER A 366 -20.12 -0.34 32.57
N PRO A 367 -19.94 0.28 31.38
CA PRO A 367 -21.08 0.75 30.62
C PRO A 367 -22.05 -0.41 30.45
N PRO A 368 -23.37 -0.20 30.57
CA PRO A 368 -24.31 -1.23 30.16
C PRO A 368 -23.89 -1.67 28.76
N ALA A 369 -23.83 -2.99 28.53
CA ALA A 369 -23.24 -3.56 27.34
C ALA A 369 -23.66 -2.74 26.10
N PRO A 370 -22.70 -2.33 25.23
CA PRO A 370 -23.01 -1.45 24.12
C PRO A 370 -24.22 -2.02 23.39
N PRO A 371 -25.21 -1.17 23.01
CA PRO A 371 -26.49 -1.66 22.51
C PRO A 371 -26.21 -2.73 21.46
N GLN A 372 -26.68 -3.94 21.77
CA GLN A 372 -26.41 -5.16 21.02
C GLN A 372 -26.54 -4.83 19.53
N ALA A 373 -25.45 -5.02 18.77
CA ALA A 373 -25.28 -4.58 17.39
C ALA A 373 -26.62 -4.65 16.65
N ALA A 374 -27.14 -3.47 16.27
CA ALA A 374 -28.56 -3.24 16.03
C ALA A 374 -29.15 -4.39 15.21
N ALA A 375 -29.98 -5.21 15.85
CA ALA A 375 -30.37 -6.52 15.32
C ALA A 375 -30.84 -6.37 13.87
N ALA A 376 -30.09 -6.94 12.94
CA ALA A 376 -30.03 -6.50 11.54
C ALA A 376 -31.44 -6.27 10.95
N GLU A 377 -31.78 -4.99 10.78
CA GLU A 377 -33.16 -4.56 10.55
C GLU A 377 -33.70 -5.10 9.22
N GLY A 378 -34.93 -5.58 9.24
CA GLY A 378 -35.63 -6.05 8.04
C GLY A 378 -35.50 -7.56 7.78
N LEU A 379 -36.36 -8.02 6.87
CA LEU A 379 -36.49 -9.41 6.49
C LEU A 379 -35.38 -9.81 5.52
N ALA A 380 -34.72 -10.95 5.79
CA ALA A 380 -33.75 -11.52 4.87
C ALA A 380 -34.39 -11.92 3.52
N LEU A 381 -33.74 -11.51 2.43
CA LEU A 381 -34.17 -11.78 1.06
C LEU A 381 -33.35 -12.95 0.51
N LYS A 382 -33.93 -14.16 0.47
CA LYS A 382 -33.25 -15.35 -0.07
C LYS A 382 -33.09 -15.22 -1.59
N PRO A 383 -31.85 -15.18 -2.13
CA PRO A 383 -31.67 -15.09 -3.56
C PRO A 383 -32.19 -16.33 -4.28
N THR A 384 -32.76 -16.11 -5.46
CA THR A 384 -33.26 -17.14 -6.37
C THR A 384 -32.34 -17.36 -7.57
N GLU A 385 -31.47 -16.39 -7.87
CA GLU A 385 -30.48 -16.45 -8.95
C GLU A 385 -29.23 -15.66 -8.54
N PHE A 386 -28.06 -16.21 -8.83
CA PHE A 386 -26.77 -15.51 -8.76
C PHE A 386 -26.06 -15.64 -10.11
N LYS A 387 -25.51 -14.54 -10.61
CA LYS A 387 -24.67 -14.47 -11.80
C LYS A 387 -23.44 -13.61 -11.54
N SER A 388 -22.37 -13.94 -12.24
CA SER A 388 -21.08 -13.24 -12.24
C SER A 388 -20.68 -12.96 -13.69
N ALA A 389 -19.96 -11.87 -13.92
CA ALA A 389 -19.36 -11.54 -15.21
C ALA A 389 -17.98 -12.20 -15.40
N ALA A 390 -17.22 -12.41 -14.32
CA ALA A 390 -15.87 -12.99 -14.32
C ALA A 390 -15.82 -14.51 -14.06
N GLY A 391 -16.96 -15.17 -13.84
CA GLY A 391 -17.07 -16.62 -13.63
C GLY A 391 -17.00 -17.09 -12.17
N ALA A 392 -17.24 -16.20 -11.21
CA ALA A 392 -17.45 -16.58 -9.81
C ALA A 392 -18.78 -17.34 -9.63
N THR A 393 -18.79 -18.29 -8.70
CA THR A 393 -19.96 -19.06 -8.27
C THR A 393 -20.44 -18.60 -6.90
N ALA A 394 -21.67 -18.95 -6.54
CA ALA A 394 -22.20 -18.64 -5.21
C ALA A 394 -22.95 -19.82 -4.61
N THR A 395 -22.72 -20.03 -3.32
CA THR A 395 -23.49 -20.95 -2.48
C THR A 395 -24.49 -20.12 -1.67
N ILE A 396 -25.79 -20.33 -1.93
CA ILE A 396 -26.88 -19.67 -1.21
C ILE A 396 -27.33 -20.61 -0.09
N ALA A 397 -27.17 -20.18 1.15
CA ALA A 397 -27.57 -20.93 2.33
C ALA A 397 -29.04 -20.67 2.72
N ASP A 398 -29.57 -21.50 3.64
CA ASP A 398 -30.96 -21.39 4.08
C ASP A 398 -31.28 -20.15 4.90
N ASP A 399 -30.27 -19.56 5.54
CA ASP A 399 -30.34 -18.26 6.23
C ASP A 399 -30.26 -17.06 5.28
N ALA A 400 -30.42 -17.30 3.97
CA ALA A 400 -30.26 -16.34 2.87
C ALA A 400 -28.85 -15.72 2.75
N SER A 401 -27.84 -16.22 3.47
CA SER A 401 -26.46 -15.79 3.22
C SER A 401 -25.94 -16.37 1.90
N VAL A 402 -25.12 -15.57 1.22
CA VAL A 402 -24.48 -15.89 -0.05
C VAL A 402 -22.98 -15.92 0.22
N LEU A 403 -22.39 -17.12 0.17
CA LEU A 403 -20.94 -17.26 0.11
C LEU A 403 -20.56 -17.34 -1.37
N VAL A 404 -19.95 -16.28 -1.89
CA VAL A 404 -19.46 -16.26 -3.28
C VAL A 404 -18.02 -16.80 -3.27
N GLY A 405 -17.60 -17.48 -4.33
CA GLY A 405 -16.26 -18.03 -4.48
C GLY A 405 -15.87 -18.19 -5.95
N GLY A 406 -14.57 -18.22 -6.26
CA GLY A 406 -14.10 -18.30 -7.64
C GLY A 406 -12.84 -17.46 -7.89
N PRO A 407 -12.58 -17.03 -9.14
CA PRO A 407 -11.39 -16.24 -9.46
C PRO A 407 -11.42 -14.87 -8.78
N LEU A 408 -10.28 -14.46 -8.21
CA LEU A 408 -10.08 -13.19 -7.51
C LEU A 408 -9.84 -12.03 -8.50
N ALA A 409 -10.79 -11.82 -9.40
CA ALA A 409 -10.79 -10.83 -10.45
C ALA A 409 -11.86 -9.75 -10.22
N LYS A 410 -11.77 -8.62 -10.93
CA LYS A 410 -12.83 -7.59 -10.93
C LYS A 410 -14.08 -8.20 -11.57
N ASP A 411 -15.20 -8.12 -10.88
CA ASP A 411 -16.42 -8.83 -11.24
C ASP A 411 -17.67 -7.98 -10.97
N THR A 412 -18.76 -8.30 -11.65
CA THR A 412 -20.10 -7.73 -11.45
C THR A 412 -21.04 -8.86 -11.03
N TYR A 413 -21.50 -8.82 -9.79
CA TYR A 413 -22.46 -9.78 -9.28
C TYR A 413 -23.88 -9.31 -9.56
N THR A 414 -24.69 -10.17 -10.17
CA THR A 414 -26.12 -9.96 -10.38
C THR A 414 -26.90 -10.95 -9.51
N VAL A 415 -27.71 -10.45 -8.59
CA VAL A 415 -28.41 -11.25 -7.58
C VAL A 415 -29.89 -10.98 -7.65
N LYS A 416 -30.71 -11.99 -7.95
CA LYS A 416 -32.17 -11.85 -7.95
C LYS A 416 -32.79 -12.40 -6.68
N THR A 417 -33.84 -11.77 -6.23
CA THR A 417 -34.73 -12.23 -5.15
C THR A 417 -36.16 -11.81 -5.46
N VAL A 418 -37.13 -12.46 -4.81
CA VAL A 418 -38.54 -12.07 -4.86
C VAL A 418 -38.90 -11.35 -3.56
N LEU A 419 -39.59 -10.22 -3.64
CA LEU A 419 -40.07 -9.52 -2.45
C LEU A 419 -41.22 -10.28 -1.78
N PRO A 420 -41.35 -10.21 -0.45
CA PRO A 420 -42.49 -10.79 0.27
C PRO A 420 -43.84 -10.25 -0.22
N ALA A 421 -44.90 -10.98 0.12
CA ALA A 421 -46.26 -10.54 -0.16
C ALA A 421 -46.71 -9.36 0.73
N ASP A 422 -45.99 -9.06 1.82
CA ASP A 422 -46.48 -8.24 2.92
C ASP A 422 -45.59 -7.03 3.27
N GLY A 423 -45.89 -5.88 2.66
CA GLY A 423 -45.46 -4.56 3.15
C GLY A 423 -44.60 -3.75 2.18
N ALA A 424 -44.77 -2.43 2.23
CA ALA A 424 -43.95 -1.49 1.49
C ALA A 424 -42.52 -1.46 2.04
N VAL A 425 -41.52 -1.56 1.16
CA VAL A 425 -40.10 -1.51 1.52
C VAL A 425 -39.63 -0.04 1.54
N LYS A 426 -38.96 0.39 2.62
CA LYS A 426 -38.34 1.73 2.74
C LYS A 426 -36.83 1.75 2.55
N ALA A 427 -36.16 0.61 2.77
CA ALA A 427 -34.72 0.47 2.56
C ALA A 427 -34.35 -0.97 2.21
N PHE A 428 -33.23 -1.14 1.51
CA PHE A 428 -32.51 -2.41 1.48
C PHE A 428 -31.28 -2.33 2.39
N VAL A 429 -30.88 -3.45 2.95
CA VAL A 429 -29.64 -3.58 3.71
C VAL A 429 -28.78 -4.66 3.09
N LEU A 430 -27.51 -4.35 2.84
CA LEU A 430 -26.47 -5.31 2.51
C LEU A 430 -25.63 -5.55 3.77
N GLU A 431 -25.69 -6.76 4.29
CA GLU A 431 -24.99 -7.22 5.48
C GLU A 431 -23.77 -8.03 5.02
N ALA A 432 -22.54 -7.53 5.24
CA ALA A 432 -21.35 -8.36 5.05
C ALA A 432 -21.14 -9.24 6.28
N LEU A 433 -20.80 -10.51 6.03
CA LEU A 433 -20.71 -11.54 7.04
C LEU A 433 -19.27 -12.06 7.13
N PRO A 434 -18.71 -12.21 8.34
CA PRO A 434 -17.42 -12.87 8.52
C PRO A 434 -17.54 -14.37 8.18
N ASP A 435 -16.50 -14.94 7.59
CA ASP A 435 -16.42 -16.39 7.37
C ASP A 435 -14.97 -16.88 7.53
N GLY A 436 -14.74 -17.75 8.52
CA GLY A 436 -13.40 -18.26 8.84
C GLY A 436 -12.77 -19.18 7.79
N SER A 437 -13.49 -19.50 6.70
CA SER A 437 -12.92 -20.17 5.52
C SER A 437 -12.25 -19.21 4.53
N LEU A 438 -12.48 -17.89 4.66
CA LEU A 438 -11.89 -16.88 3.78
C LEU A 438 -10.43 -16.57 4.16
N PRO A 439 -9.56 -16.28 3.17
CA PRO A 439 -8.17 -15.87 3.41
C PRO A 439 -8.00 -14.77 4.46
N LYS A 440 -6.95 -14.92 5.28
CA LYS A 440 -6.74 -14.10 6.47
C LYS A 440 -6.19 -12.70 6.23
N GLN A 441 -5.70 -12.34 5.05
CA GLN A 441 -5.19 -10.98 4.78
C GLN A 441 -5.28 -10.58 3.29
N GLY A 442 -5.56 -9.30 3.07
CA GLY A 442 -5.32 -8.55 1.83
C GLY A 442 -4.81 -7.13 2.15
N PRO A 443 -4.28 -6.36 1.18
CA PRO A 443 -3.65 -5.06 1.41
C PRO A 443 -4.72 -3.97 1.55
N GLY A 444 -5.49 -4.02 2.65
CA GLY A 444 -6.69 -3.19 2.80
C GLY A 444 -7.54 -3.40 4.05
N ARG A 445 -7.03 -4.06 5.11
CA ARG A 445 -7.70 -4.41 6.40
C ARG A 445 -8.38 -5.79 6.45
N ALA A 446 -8.84 -6.13 7.66
CA ALA A 446 -9.41 -7.35 8.25
C ALA A 446 -8.72 -8.73 8.10
N GLU A 447 -8.93 -9.57 9.13
CA GLU A 447 -8.77 -11.02 9.05
C GLU A 447 -10.12 -11.70 8.72
N ASN A 448 -10.08 -12.77 7.92
CA ASN A 448 -11.23 -13.60 7.49
C ASN A 448 -12.15 -12.94 6.44
N GLY A 449 -11.53 -12.14 5.54
CA GLY A 449 -12.12 -11.68 4.28
C GLY A 449 -12.69 -10.27 4.29
N ASN A 450 -12.63 -9.63 3.12
CA ASN A 450 -13.16 -8.29 2.84
C ASN A 450 -14.29 -8.36 1.81
N PHE A 451 -15.35 -7.57 1.98
CA PHE A 451 -16.35 -7.36 0.93
C PHE A 451 -16.33 -5.87 0.53
N VAL A 452 -15.76 -5.60 -0.64
CA VAL A 452 -15.56 -4.24 -1.18
C VAL A 452 -16.24 -4.13 -2.53
N ILE A 453 -17.22 -3.23 -2.63
CA ILE A 453 -17.93 -2.96 -3.88
C ILE A 453 -17.89 -1.47 -4.23
N SER A 454 -17.69 -1.17 -5.51
CA SER A 454 -17.70 0.18 -6.05
C SER A 454 -19.11 0.70 -6.28
N THR A 455 -20.04 -0.18 -6.65
CA THR A 455 -21.43 0.20 -6.96
C THR A 455 -22.42 -0.75 -6.29
N PHE A 456 -23.60 -0.22 -5.96
CA PHE A 456 -24.77 -1.00 -5.58
C PHE A 456 -25.99 -0.46 -6.31
N GLY A 457 -26.42 -1.18 -7.34
CA GLY A 457 -27.63 -0.89 -8.10
C GLY A 457 -28.74 -1.87 -7.78
N ALA A 458 -29.99 -1.46 -7.99
CA ALA A 458 -31.11 -2.39 -7.99
C ALA A 458 -32.15 -2.01 -9.04
N THR A 459 -32.78 -3.02 -9.62
CA THR A 459 -33.93 -2.90 -10.53
C THR A 459 -35.05 -3.82 -10.05
N PHE A 460 -36.30 -3.53 -10.39
CA PHE A 460 -37.43 -4.41 -10.11
C PHE A 460 -38.29 -4.68 -11.33
N THR A 461 -38.85 -5.89 -11.40
CA THR A 461 -39.87 -6.27 -12.37
C THR A 461 -41.11 -6.73 -11.61
N GLU A 462 -42.28 -6.23 -12.01
CA GLU A 462 -43.55 -6.60 -11.39
C GLU A 462 -43.88 -8.10 -11.60
N PRO A 463 -44.69 -8.71 -10.71
CA PRO A 463 -45.17 -10.08 -10.91
C PRO A 463 -45.80 -10.26 -12.30
N ALA A 464 -45.43 -11.34 -12.99
CA ALA A 464 -45.95 -11.72 -14.32
C ALA A 464 -45.77 -10.70 -15.45
N LYS A 465 -44.91 -9.66 -15.30
CA LYS A 465 -44.43 -8.85 -16.42
C LYS A 465 -43.07 -9.34 -16.91
N GLU A 466 -42.91 -9.44 -18.23
CA GLU A 466 -41.61 -9.66 -18.88
C GLU A 466 -41.10 -8.34 -19.48
N GLY A 467 -39.80 -8.07 -19.34
CA GLY A 467 -39.18 -6.84 -19.84
C GLY A 467 -37.97 -6.39 -19.00
N PRO A 468 -37.29 -5.30 -19.40
CA PRO A 468 -36.22 -4.71 -18.60
C PRO A 468 -36.77 -4.20 -17.26
N GLY A 469 -36.05 -4.46 -16.16
CA GLY A 469 -36.45 -4.02 -14.84
C GLY A 469 -36.39 -2.50 -14.67
N THR A 470 -37.33 -1.94 -13.93
CA THR A 470 -37.37 -0.52 -13.57
C THR A 470 -36.31 -0.22 -12.52
N ALA A 471 -35.48 0.80 -12.71
CA ALA A 471 -34.46 1.19 -11.76
C ALA A 471 -35.05 1.64 -10.41
N ILE A 472 -34.50 1.11 -9.32
CA ILE A 472 -34.81 1.51 -7.95
C ILE A 472 -33.93 2.71 -7.63
N ARG A 473 -34.54 3.87 -7.34
CA ARG A 473 -33.82 5.05 -6.87
C ARG A 473 -33.66 5.03 -5.37
N PHE A 474 -32.45 5.34 -4.92
CA PHE A 474 -32.12 5.58 -3.52
C PHE A 474 -31.98 7.07 -3.26
N THR A 475 -32.17 7.49 -2.00
CA THR A 475 -31.93 8.87 -1.52
C THR A 475 -30.68 8.98 -0.67
N GLY A 476 -30.11 7.86 -0.22
CA GLY A 476 -28.85 7.82 0.50
C GLY A 476 -28.44 6.39 0.86
N ALA A 477 -27.15 6.21 1.06
CA ALA A 477 -26.55 5.05 1.71
C ALA A 477 -26.03 5.47 3.09
N LEU A 478 -26.08 4.56 4.06
CA LEU A 478 -25.47 4.73 5.38
C LEU A 478 -24.90 3.40 5.84
N ALA A 479 -23.59 3.36 6.12
CA ALA A 479 -22.93 2.20 6.73
C ALA A 479 -22.84 2.36 8.25
N ASP A 480 -22.83 1.25 8.97
CA ASP A 480 -22.49 1.22 10.41
C ASP A 480 -20.98 1.34 10.66
N PHE A 481 -20.16 1.00 9.66
CA PHE A 481 -18.72 1.21 9.64
C PHE A 481 -18.24 1.79 8.30
N ALA A 482 -17.30 2.74 8.37
CA ALA A 482 -16.62 3.30 7.19
C ALA A 482 -15.12 3.47 7.46
N GLN A 483 -14.29 3.10 6.47
CA GLN A 483 -12.84 3.26 6.53
C GLN A 483 -12.43 4.65 6.02
N ASP A 484 -12.24 5.62 6.91
CA ASP A 484 -11.57 6.94 6.76
C ASP A 484 -11.82 7.75 5.47
N LYS A 485 -11.39 7.24 4.31
CA LYS A 485 -11.48 7.84 2.96
C LYS A 485 -12.58 7.21 2.09
N TYR A 486 -13.22 6.15 2.55
CA TYR A 486 -14.27 5.38 1.88
C TYR A 486 -15.59 5.53 2.64
N ASN A 487 -16.07 6.77 2.75
CA ASN A 487 -17.33 7.07 3.43
C ASN A 487 -18.53 6.54 2.63
N ALA A 488 -19.40 5.77 3.28
CA ALA A 488 -20.71 5.43 2.74
C ALA A 488 -21.67 6.64 2.75
N GLU A 489 -21.38 7.67 3.55
CA GLU A 489 -22.17 8.89 3.61
C GLU A 489 -21.97 9.76 2.36
N GLY A 490 -23.00 9.80 1.51
CA GLY A 490 -23.33 11.01 0.74
C GLY A 490 -23.24 10.94 -0.78
N MET A 491 -22.65 9.90 -1.39
CA MET A 491 -22.57 9.81 -2.86
C MET A 491 -23.17 8.51 -3.42
N LEU A 492 -24.27 8.66 -4.16
CA LEU A 492 -24.60 7.78 -5.28
C LEU A 492 -23.68 8.16 -6.44
N ASP A 493 -22.40 7.81 -6.33
CA ASP A 493 -21.39 8.26 -7.29
C ASP A 493 -21.52 7.50 -8.63
N ALA A 494 -21.23 8.21 -9.71
CA ALA A 494 -21.03 7.62 -11.04
C ALA A 494 -19.55 7.33 -11.33
N ASP A 495 -18.63 7.76 -10.46
CA ASP A 495 -17.20 7.45 -10.55
C ASP A 495 -16.90 5.99 -10.14
N VAL A 496 -16.58 5.19 -11.15
CA VAL A 496 -16.14 3.78 -11.05
C VAL A 496 -14.88 3.55 -10.21
N ASN A 497 -14.20 4.61 -9.78
CA ASN A 497 -13.04 4.57 -8.89
C ASN A 497 -13.41 4.76 -7.42
N THR A 498 -14.60 5.26 -7.11
CA THR A 498 -15.12 5.23 -5.73
C THR A 498 -15.62 3.85 -5.39
N GLY A 499 -15.56 3.53 -4.09
CA GLY A 499 -16.08 2.28 -3.57
C GLY A 499 -15.98 2.28 -2.06
N TRP A 500 -16.73 1.38 -1.44
CA TRP A 500 -16.83 1.28 0.00
C TRP A 500 -16.46 -0.12 0.44
N ALA A 501 -15.57 -0.16 1.42
CA ALA A 501 -15.15 -1.39 2.08
C ALA A 501 -15.98 -1.56 3.35
N ILE A 502 -16.69 -2.68 3.44
CA ILE A 502 -17.14 -3.16 4.75
C ILE A 502 -15.95 -3.91 5.37
N ASP A 503 -15.30 -3.28 6.34
CA ASP A 503 -14.17 -3.82 7.11
C ASP A 503 -14.74 -4.53 8.36
N PRO A 504 -14.74 -5.87 8.41
CA PRO A 504 -15.17 -6.58 9.60
C PRO A 504 -14.15 -6.40 10.72
N GLU A 505 -14.39 -5.42 11.60
CA GLU A 505 -13.81 -5.40 12.95
C GLU A 505 -13.85 -6.83 13.52
N VAL A 506 -12.67 -7.37 13.84
CA VAL A 506 -12.35 -8.82 13.78
C VAL A 506 -13.51 -9.73 14.17
N GLY A 507 -14.11 -10.37 13.16
CA GLY A 507 -15.13 -11.41 13.35
C GLY A 507 -16.58 -10.92 13.59
N LYS A 508 -16.89 -9.65 13.35
CA LYS A 508 -18.27 -9.10 13.44
C LYS A 508 -18.91 -8.91 12.05
N PRO A 509 -20.25 -9.03 11.93
CA PRO A 509 -20.99 -8.58 10.76
C PRO A 509 -21.17 -7.05 10.77
N HIS A 510 -21.33 -6.46 9.59
CA HIS A 510 -21.50 -5.01 9.39
C HIS A 510 -22.50 -4.77 8.25
N VAL A 511 -23.13 -3.60 8.20
CA VAL A 511 -24.28 -3.31 7.32
C VAL A 511 -24.18 -1.97 6.58
N VAL A 512 -24.61 -1.97 5.31
CA VAL A 512 -24.91 -0.75 4.55
C VAL A 512 -26.39 -0.70 4.21
N ARG A 513 -27.06 0.38 4.63
CA ARG A 513 -28.49 0.66 4.40
C ARG A 513 -28.69 1.61 3.22
N PHE A 514 -29.38 1.14 2.19
CA PHE A 514 -29.80 1.92 1.03
C PHE A 514 -31.26 2.37 1.19
N THR A 515 -31.48 3.65 1.48
CA THR A 515 -32.83 4.20 1.68
C THR A 515 -33.47 4.51 0.33
N LEU A 516 -34.68 4.00 0.08
CA LEU A 516 -35.40 4.22 -1.17
C LEU A 516 -35.91 5.67 -1.26
N ALA A 517 -36.03 6.19 -2.48
CA ALA A 517 -36.71 7.45 -2.71
C ALA A 517 -38.23 7.33 -2.40
N PRO A 518 -38.88 8.35 -1.80
CA PRO A 518 -40.28 8.27 -1.34
C PRO A 518 -41.31 7.94 -2.42
N ASP A 519 -40.96 8.15 -3.70
CA ASP A 519 -41.79 7.90 -4.86
C ASP A 519 -41.58 6.52 -5.51
N VAL A 520 -40.58 5.75 -5.05
CA VAL A 520 -40.36 4.36 -5.46
C VAL A 520 -41.35 3.45 -4.72
N LYS A 521 -42.25 2.82 -5.48
CA LYS A 521 -43.22 1.85 -4.95
C LYS A 521 -42.91 0.47 -5.52
N LEU A 522 -42.43 -0.43 -4.66
CA LEU A 522 -42.17 -1.82 -5.03
C LEU A 522 -43.43 -2.67 -4.79
N PRO A 523 -43.97 -3.37 -5.80
CA PRO A 523 -45.10 -4.26 -5.60
C PRO A 523 -44.72 -5.50 -4.79
N ALA A 524 -45.69 -6.00 -4.01
CA ALA A 524 -45.61 -7.31 -3.37
C ALA A 524 -45.31 -8.40 -4.42
N GLY A 525 -44.38 -9.32 -4.11
CA GLY A 525 -43.97 -10.37 -5.06
C GLY A 525 -43.12 -9.91 -6.24
N ALA A 526 -42.71 -8.64 -6.33
CA ALA A 526 -41.84 -8.18 -7.40
C ALA A 526 -40.46 -8.86 -7.33
N THR A 527 -39.90 -9.19 -8.50
CA THR A 527 -38.52 -9.68 -8.60
C THR A 527 -37.58 -8.48 -8.56
N VAL A 528 -36.72 -8.40 -7.55
CA VAL A 528 -35.66 -7.39 -7.46
C VAL A 528 -34.35 -8.02 -7.91
N THR A 529 -33.67 -7.35 -8.84
CA THR A 529 -32.33 -7.70 -9.30
C THR A 529 -31.35 -6.66 -8.79
N PHE A 530 -30.46 -7.07 -7.88
CA PHE A 530 -29.35 -6.28 -7.39
C PHE A 530 -28.13 -6.47 -8.27
N THR A 531 -27.38 -5.39 -8.50
CA THR A 531 -26.11 -5.39 -9.23
C THR A 531 -25.04 -4.80 -8.32
N MET A 532 -23.93 -5.51 -8.16
CA MET A 532 -22.84 -5.13 -7.27
C MET A 532 -21.50 -5.28 -8.01
N ASP A 533 -20.82 -4.18 -8.28
CA ASP A 533 -19.48 -4.23 -8.90
C ASP A 533 -18.41 -4.37 -7.83
N GLN A 534 -17.66 -5.46 -7.85
CA GLN A 534 -16.44 -5.62 -7.05
C GLN A 534 -15.38 -4.65 -7.56
N GLN A 535 -14.69 -3.93 -6.66
CA GLN A 535 -13.82 -2.82 -7.08
C GLN A 535 -12.48 -3.29 -7.67
N TYR A 536 -11.92 -4.40 -7.16
CA TYR A 536 -10.52 -4.79 -7.37
C TYR A 536 -10.34 -6.17 -8.03
N SER A 537 -9.29 -6.30 -8.86
CA SER A 537 -8.82 -7.55 -9.48
C SER A 537 -7.44 -7.97 -8.95
N ASP A 538 -7.17 -7.75 -7.66
CA ASP A 538 -5.80 -7.76 -7.12
C ASP A 538 -5.33 -9.13 -6.61
N GLY A 539 -6.17 -10.16 -6.68
CA GLY A 539 -5.86 -11.49 -6.16
C GLY A 539 -5.85 -11.59 -4.63
N ARG A 540 -6.30 -10.56 -3.90
CA ARG A 540 -6.15 -10.47 -2.44
C ARG A 540 -7.41 -10.00 -1.73
N HIS A 541 -8.27 -9.23 -2.38
CA HIS A 541 -9.65 -9.03 -1.92
C HIS A 541 -10.43 -10.31 -2.14
N THR A 542 -10.72 -11.00 -1.03
CA THR A 542 -11.50 -12.23 -1.04
C THR A 542 -12.87 -11.98 -1.65
N VAL A 543 -13.40 -13.00 -2.31
CA VAL A 543 -14.83 -13.03 -2.58
C VAL A 543 -15.55 -13.20 -1.24
N GLY A 544 -16.37 -12.21 -0.85
CA GLY A 544 -16.95 -12.14 0.49
C GLY A 544 -18.25 -12.93 0.67
N LYS A 545 -18.65 -13.10 1.93
CA LYS A 545 -19.97 -13.61 2.31
C LYS A 545 -20.88 -12.43 2.66
N PHE A 546 -22.12 -12.44 2.17
CA PHE A 546 -23.07 -11.37 2.45
C PHE A 546 -24.51 -11.88 2.61
N ARG A 547 -25.41 -11.03 3.09
CA ARG A 547 -26.86 -11.26 3.12
C ARG A 547 -27.59 -9.98 2.72
N LEU A 548 -28.67 -10.10 1.95
CA LEU A 548 -29.54 -8.98 1.59
C LEU A 548 -30.80 -8.97 2.47
N ARG A 549 -31.29 -7.79 2.84
CA ARG A 549 -32.53 -7.61 3.62
C ARG A 549 -33.40 -6.50 3.07
N ALA A 550 -34.73 -6.63 3.23
CA ALA A 550 -35.70 -5.57 3.00
C ALA A 550 -36.24 -5.03 4.33
N VAL A 551 -36.12 -3.73 4.52
CA VAL A 551 -36.69 -3.01 5.66
C VAL A 551 -38.09 -2.51 5.29
N LYS A 552 -39.11 -2.96 6.03
CA LYS A 552 -40.50 -2.53 5.85
C LYS A 552 -40.71 -1.09 6.36
N GLN A 553 -41.67 -0.37 5.78
CA GLN A 553 -42.04 1.00 6.18
C GLN A 553 -42.32 1.12 7.68
#